data_AF-A0A2T2U4X8-F1
#
_entry.id   AF-A0A2T2U4X8-F1
#
_cell.length_a   1.000
_cell.length_b   1.000
_cell.length_c   1.000
_cell.angle_alpha   90.00
_cell.angle_beta   90.00
_cell.angle_gamma   90.00
#
_symmetry.space_group_name_H-M   'P 1'
#
loop_
_entity.id
_entity.type
_entity.pdbx_description
1 polymer ?
#
loop_
_entity_poly.entity_id
_entity_poly.type
_entity_poly.pdbx_seq_one_letter_code
_entity_poly.pdbx_strand_id
1 'polypeptide(L)'
;MTTEPEAATEHESSASETLQDELTEQGHKVWLAGLGALATVEEEGTKLFNRLVDRGQEFEEERRSRLKEATEKVREQSDEALAQLEEAGEETQSALSESVNSALEQVGVPTREEVENLEDRVDRLSRQVEELAESLSEDESSSTDTDQE
;
A
#
# COMPACT_ATOMS: atom_id res chain seq x y z
N MET A 1 -44.27 -55.32 85.93
CA MET A 1 -43.67 -53.98 86.08
C MET A 1 -42.22 -54.10 85.67
N THR A 2 -41.82 -53.38 84.61
CA THR A 2 -40.50 -52.79 84.26
C THR A 2 -39.22 -53.65 84.44
N THR A 3 -38.18 -53.69 83.60
CA THR A 3 -37.60 -52.91 82.47
C THR A 3 -37.18 -53.91 81.35
N GLU A 4 -36.73 -53.62 80.13
CA GLU A 4 -35.79 -52.64 79.56
C GLU A 4 -35.83 -52.72 78.00
N PRO A 5 -35.20 -51.79 77.25
CA PRO A 5 -35.33 -51.59 75.80
C PRO A 5 -34.11 -52.10 75.01
N GLU A 6 -34.28 -52.60 73.78
CA GLU A 6 -33.16 -52.69 72.83
C GLU A 6 -33.64 -52.94 71.40
N ALA A 7 -32.78 -52.60 70.44
CA ALA A 7 -32.88 -52.83 68.99
C ALA A 7 -33.60 -51.76 68.17
N ALA A 8 -33.10 -50.53 68.25
CA ALA A 8 -33.10 -49.60 67.13
C ALA A 8 -31.64 -49.34 66.72
N THR A 9 -31.05 -50.19 65.86
CA THR A 9 -29.75 -49.85 65.23
C THR A 9 -29.39 -50.59 63.93
N GLU A 10 -30.26 -51.43 63.35
CA GLU A 10 -29.83 -52.27 62.20
C GLU A 10 -30.17 -51.69 60.81
N HIS A 11 -30.93 -50.59 60.72
CA HIS A 11 -31.41 -50.05 59.43
C HIS A 11 -30.58 -48.89 58.84
N GLU A 12 -29.65 -48.28 59.59
CA GLU A 12 -28.82 -47.17 59.07
C GLU A 12 -27.50 -47.63 58.42
N SER A 13 -26.92 -48.77 58.83
CA SER A 13 -25.64 -49.25 58.26
C SER A 13 -25.79 -49.68 56.80
N SER A 14 -26.79 -50.52 56.50
CA SER A 14 -26.99 -51.08 55.15
C SER A 14 -27.36 -50.03 54.10
N ALA A 15 -28.11 -48.98 54.50
CA ALA A 15 -28.41 -47.86 53.61
C ALA A 15 -27.17 -46.99 53.34
N SER A 16 -26.28 -46.84 54.32
CA SER A 16 -25.02 -46.09 54.14
C SER A 16 -24.00 -46.86 53.30
N GLU A 17 -23.96 -48.19 53.41
CA GLU A 17 -23.07 -49.06 52.62
C GLU A 17 -23.47 -49.06 51.13
N THR A 18 -24.77 -49.19 50.82
CA THR A 18 -25.28 -49.16 49.44
C THR A 18 -25.04 -47.81 48.75
N LEU A 19 -25.24 -46.70 49.46
CA LEU A 19 -24.97 -45.36 48.93
C LEU A 19 -23.47 -45.12 48.67
N GLN A 20 -22.59 -45.69 49.49
CA GLN A 20 -21.14 -45.58 49.30
C GLN A 20 -20.66 -46.41 48.10
N ASP A 21 -21.23 -47.59 47.88
CA ASP A 21 -20.93 -48.42 46.71
C ASP A 21 -21.41 -47.75 45.41
N GLU A 22 -22.63 -47.20 45.40
CA GLU A 22 -23.15 -46.48 44.22
C GLU A 22 -22.32 -45.24 43.89
N LEU A 23 -21.88 -44.48 44.90
CA LEU A 23 -21.03 -43.30 44.70
C LEU A 23 -19.64 -43.68 44.16
N THR A 24 -19.06 -44.77 44.66
CA THR A 24 -17.76 -45.28 44.20
C THR A 24 -17.86 -45.77 42.75
N GLU A 25 -18.94 -46.46 42.40
CA GLU A 25 -19.15 -46.93 41.03
C GLU A 25 -19.40 -45.78 40.05
N GLN A 26 -20.15 -44.76 40.45
CA GLN A 26 -20.34 -43.55 39.65
C GLN A 26 -19.02 -42.78 39.48
N GLY A 27 -18.22 -42.66 40.54
CA GLY A 27 -16.89 -42.04 40.49
C GLY A 27 -15.95 -42.77 39.53
N HIS A 28 -15.97 -44.10 39.54
CA HIS A 28 -15.19 -44.92 38.61
C HIS A 28 -15.61 -44.70 37.16
N LYS A 29 -16.92 -44.59 36.86
CA LYS A 29 -17.43 -44.29 35.52
C LYS A 29 -16.98 -42.91 35.02
N VAL A 30 -17.03 -41.89 35.88
CA VAL A 30 -16.53 -40.54 35.54
C VAL A 30 -15.03 -40.56 35.28
N TRP A 31 -14.26 -41.29 36.10
CA TRP A 31 -12.83 -41.44 35.91
C TRP A 31 -12.47 -42.12 34.58
N LEU A 32 -13.16 -43.22 34.24
CA LEU A 32 -12.98 -43.91 32.96
C LEU A 32 -13.38 -43.04 31.77
N ALA A 33 -14.45 -42.24 31.89
CA ALA A 33 -14.83 -41.28 30.85
C ALA A 33 -13.76 -40.20 30.66
N GLY A 34 -13.15 -39.71 31.74
CA GLY A 34 -12.03 -38.77 31.69
C GLY A 34 -10.79 -39.35 31.01
N LEU A 35 -10.43 -40.60 31.33
CA LEU A 35 -9.33 -41.32 30.67
C LEU A 35 -9.63 -41.64 29.20
N GLY A 36 -10.88 -41.98 28.87
CA GLY A 36 -11.33 -42.20 27.50
C GLY A 36 -11.22 -40.95 26.64
N ALA A 37 -11.67 -39.79 27.14
CA ALA A 37 -11.54 -38.52 26.44
C ALA A 37 -10.08 -38.12 26.20
N LEU A 38 -9.18 -38.38 27.14
CA LEU A 38 -7.75 -38.16 26.97
C LEU A 38 -7.15 -39.09 25.89
N ALA A 39 -7.55 -40.36 25.87
CA ALA A 39 -7.12 -41.32 24.85
C ALA A 39 -7.70 -41.04 23.45
N THR A 40 -8.95 -40.54 23.35
CA THR A 40 -9.55 -40.12 22.06
C THR A 40 -8.76 -39.01 21.38
N VAL A 41 -8.09 -38.14 22.15
CA VAL A 41 -7.19 -37.11 21.61
C VAL A 41 -5.97 -37.73 20.92
N GLU A 42 -5.49 -38.91 21.33
CA GLU A 42 -4.32 -39.55 20.72
C GLU A 42 -4.65 -40.20 19.36
N GLU A 43 -5.78 -40.88 19.25
CA GLU A 43 -6.13 -41.65 18.03
C GLU A 43 -6.83 -40.81 16.95
N GLU A 44 -7.72 -39.89 17.34
CA GLU A 44 -8.48 -39.08 16.39
C GLU A 44 -7.98 -37.63 16.28
N GLY A 45 -7.20 -37.17 17.27
CA GLY A 45 -6.69 -35.80 17.32
C GLY A 45 -5.72 -35.48 16.18
N THR A 46 -4.87 -36.42 15.78
CA THR A 46 -3.94 -36.21 14.64
C THR A 46 -4.70 -36.02 13.33
N LYS A 47 -5.79 -36.76 13.10
CA LYS A 47 -6.61 -36.64 11.88
C LYS A 47 -7.40 -35.34 11.86
N LEU A 48 -7.93 -34.91 13.01
CA LEU A 48 -8.60 -33.62 13.15
C LEU A 48 -7.61 -32.46 12.97
N PHE A 49 -6.42 -32.56 13.56
CA PHE A 49 -5.35 -31.57 13.42
C PHE A 49 -4.92 -31.42 11.95
N ASN A 50 -4.63 -32.53 11.25
CA ASN A 50 -4.27 -32.49 9.84
C ASN A 50 -5.36 -31.84 8.99
N ARG A 51 -6.64 -32.18 9.22
CA ARG A 51 -7.76 -31.52 8.53
C ARG A 51 -7.84 -30.02 8.80
N LEU A 52 -7.55 -29.59 10.03
CA LEU A 52 -7.52 -28.16 10.39
C LEU A 52 -6.34 -27.44 9.72
N VAL A 53 -5.18 -28.11 9.62
CA VAL A 53 -4.00 -27.59 8.92
C VAL A 53 -4.29 -27.46 7.42
N ASP A 54 -4.81 -28.51 6.77
CA ASP A 54 -5.16 -28.48 5.34
C ASP A 54 -6.17 -27.36 5.05
N ARG A 55 -7.21 -27.24 5.88
CA ARG A 55 -8.21 -26.15 5.79
C ARG A 55 -7.58 -24.77 5.96
N GLY A 56 -6.60 -24.65 6.86
CA GLY A 56 -5.86 -23.41 7.10
C GLY A 56 -4.97 -23.02 5.92
N GLN A 57 -4.30 -24.00 5.30
CA GLN A 57 -3.48 -23.81 4.10
C GLN A 57 -4.33 -23.38 2.90
N GLU A 58 -5.45 -24.05 2.64
CA GLU A 58 -6.41 -23.64 1.59
C GLU A 58 -6.89 -22.21 1.81
N PHE A 59 -7.23 -21.86 3.05
CA PHE A 59 -7.68 -20.51 3.40
C PHE A 59 -6.58 -19.45 3.22
N GLU A 60 -5.33 -19.77 3.58
CA GLU A 60 -4.18 -18.88 3.36
C GLU A 60 -3.94 -18.67 1.86
N GLU A 61 -3.95 -19.74 1.06
CA GLU A 61 -3.72 -19.67 -0.39
C GLU A 61 -4.79 -18.85 -1.10
N GLU A 62 -6.07 -19.11 -0.81
CA GLU A 62 -7.18 -18.33 -1.35
C GLU A 62 -7.09 -16.85 -0.98
N ARG A 63 -6.71 -16.54 0.27
CA ARG A 63 -6.57 -15.15 0.72
C ARG A 63 -5.35 -14.48 0.09
N ARG A 64 -4.20 -15.16 0.02
CA ARG A 64 -2.96 -14.65 -0.57
C ARG A 64 -3.13 -14.32 -2.06
N SER A 65 -3.85 -15.16 -2.82
CA SER A 65 -4.18 -14.88 -4.23
C SER A 65 -5.03 -13.61 -4.37
N ARG A 66 -6.13 -13.51 -3.61
CA ARG A 66 -7.00 -12.32 -3.65
C ARG A 66 -6.30 -11.04 -3.19
N LEU A 67 -5.42 -11.14 -2.19
CA LEU A 67 -4.63 -10.01 -1.71
C LEU A 67 -3.61 -9.54 -2.75
N LYS A 68 -2.95 -10.46 -3.47
CA LYS A 68 -2.03 -10.10 -4.56
C LYS A 68 -2.76 -9.37 -5.68
N GLU A 69 -3.88 -9.91 -6.17
CA GLU A 69 -4.70 -9.30 -7.22
C GLU A 69 -5.24 -7.91 -6.81
N ALA A 70 -5.73 -7.79 -5.57
CA ALA A 70 -6.20 -6.50 -5.05
C ALA A 70 -5.08 -5.47 -4.94
N THR A 71 -3.88 -5.88 -4.52
CA THR A 71 -2.74 -4.97 -4.37
C THR A 71 -2.20 -4.53 -5.74
N GLU A 72 -2.15 -5.43 -6.71
CA GLU A 72 -1.73 -5.12 -8.08
C GLU A 72 -2.70 -4.13 -8.74
N LYS A 73 -4.01 -4.38 -8.61
CA LYS A 73 -5.06 -3.47 -9.12
C LYS A 73 -5.03 -2.10 -8.46
N VAL A 74 -4.78 -2.02 -7.15
CA VAL A 74 -4.66 -0.74 -6.43
C VAL A 74 -3.41 0.02 -6.87
N ARG A 75 -2.28 -0.65 -7.13
CA ARG A 75 -1.08 0.00 -7.64
C ARG A 75 -1.32 0.57 -9.03
N GLU A 76 -1.87 -0.21 -9.95
CA GLU A 76 -2.18 0.24 -11.32
C GLU A 76 -3.14 1.44 -11.33
N GLN A 77 -4.21 1.39 -10.53
CA GLN A 77 -5.14 2.52 -10.40
C GLN A 77 -4.52 3.77 -9.76
N SER A 78 -3.56 3.59 -8.83
CA SER A 78 -2.85 4.70 -8.22
C SER A 78 -1.88 5.35 -9.21
N ASP A 79 -1.15 4.54 -9.99
CA ASP A 79 -0.20 5.04 -10.98
C ASP A 79 -0.95 5.78 -12.12
N GLU A 80 -2.09 5.26 -12.57
CA GLU A 80 -2.95 5.91 -13.57
C GLU A 80 -3.57 7.23 -13.05
N ALA A 81 -3.97 7.27 -11.77
CA ALA A 81 -4.50 8.49 -11.16
C ALA A 81 -3.41 9.55 -10.97
N LEU A 82 -2.20 9.14 -10.58
CA LEU A 82 -1.05 10.06 -10.45
C LEU A 82 -0.66 10.65 -11.80
N ALA A 83 -0.59 9.84 -12.86
CA ALA A 83 -0.29 10.32 -14.21
C ALA A 83 -1.33 11.34 -14.72
N GLN A 84 -2.63 11.09 -14.50
CA GLN A 84 -3.68 12.04 -14.87
C GLN A 84 -3.62 13.35 -14.07
N LEU A 85 -3.20 13.29 -12.80
CA LEU A 85 -3.02 14.49 -11.98
C LEU A 85 -1.79 15.30 -12.43
N GLU A 86 -0.72 14.64 -12.84
CA GLU A 86 0.47 15.30 -13.40
C GLU A 86 0.11 16.01 -14.72
N GLU A 87 -0.55 15.32 -15.65
CA GLU A 87 -1.00 15.90 -16.93
C GLU A 87 -1.95 17.10 -16.72
N ALA A 88 -2.98 16.94 -15.89
CA ALA A 88 -3.89 18.04 -15.56
C ALA A 88 -3.15 19.20 -14.84
N GLY A 89 -2.13 18.89 -14.04
CA GLY A 89 -1.27 19.88 -13.40
C GLY A 89 -0.47 20.70 -14.41
N GLU A 90 0.16 20.05 -15.38
CA GLU A 90 0.90 20.71 -16.46
C GLU A 90 0.00 21.59 -17.33
N GLU A 91 -1.19 21.11 -17.70
CA GLU A 91 -2.19 21.89 -18.44
C GLU A 91 -2.63 23.15 -17.66
N THR A 92 -2.87 23.02 -16.35
CA THR A 92 -3.23 24.19 -15.52
C THR A 92 -2.08 25.18 -15.40
N GLN A 93 -0.84 24.71 -15.28
CA GLN A 93 0.32 25.59 -15.24
C GLN A 93 0.46 26.38 -16.54
N SER A 94 0.28 25.72 -17.69
CA SER A 94 0.33 26.37 -19.00
C SER A 94 -0.77 27.44 -19.15
N ALA A 95 -2.03 27.11 -18.82
CA ALA A 95 -3.15 28.06 -18.89
C ALA A 95 -2.99 29.26 -17.93
N LEU A 96 -2.39 29.02 -16.76
CA LEU A 96 -2.05 30.08 -15.80
C LEU A 96 -0.93 30.98 -16.35
N SER A 97 0.14 30.41 -16.90
CA SER A 97 1.23 31.17 -17.51
C SER A 97 0.73 32.05 -18.65
N GLU A 98 -0.12 31.53 -19.53
CA GLU A 98 -0.77 32.29 -20.61
C GLU A 98 -1.60 33.45 -20.05
N SER A 99 -2.42 33.18 -19.03
CA SER A 99 -3.25 34.21 -18.39
C SER A 99 -2.41 35.30 -17.71
N VAL A 100 -1.29 34.92 -17.09
CA VAL A 100 -0.34 35.86 -16.46
C VAL A 100 0.37 36.69 -17.52
N ASN A 101 0.86 36.07 -18.60
CA ASN A 101 1.47 36.78 -19.72
C ASN A 101 0.51 37.80 -20.32
N SER A 102 -0.73 37.38 -20.60
CA SER A 102 -1.78 38.27 -21.13
C SER A 102 -2.11 39.44 -20.19
N ALA A 103 -2.06 39.23 -18.88
CA ALA A 103 -2.24 40.31 -17.90
C ALA A 103 -1.05 41.28 -17.89
N LEU A 104 0.18 40.78 -18.02
CA LEU A 104 1.40 41.60 -18.08
C LEU A 104 1.44 42.47 -19.35
N GLU A 105 1.05 41.89 -20.49
CA GLU A 105 0.93 42.62 -21.77
C GLU A 105 -0.08 43.77 -21.68
N GLN A 106 -1.24 43.54 -21.05
CA GLN A 106 -2.25 44.59 -20.83
C GLN A 106 -1.76 45.73 -19.94
N VAL A 107 -0.81 45.47 -19.04
CA VAL A 107 -0.20 46.47 -18.14
C VAL A 107 1.05 47.11 -18.78
N GLY A 108 1.46 46.65 -19.98
CA GLY A 108 2.60 47.18 -20.73
C GLY A 108 3.96 46.71 -20.21
N VAL A 109 4.00 45.59 -19.48
CA VAL A 109 5.25 44.98 -19.02
C VAL A 109 5.70 43.95 -20.07
N PRO A 110 6.87 44.12 -20.71
CA PRO A 110 7.37 43.16 -21.69
C PRO A 110 7.62 41.80 -21.03
N THR A 111 7.19 40.74 -21.70
CA THR A 111 7.37 39.34 -21.27
C THR A 111 8.80 38.86 -21.54
N ARG A 112 9.21 37.76 -20.90
CA ARG A 112 10.58 37.24 -21.07
C ARG A 112 10.85 36.78 -22.50
N GLU A 113 9.85 36.16 -23.14
CA GLU A 113 9.96 35.68 -24.52
C GLU A 113 10.12 36.84 -25.51
N GLU A 114 9.42 37.95 -25.29
CA GLU A 114 9.59 39.17 -26.11
C GLU A 114 10.97 39.80 -25.94
N VAL A 115 11.52 39.78 -24.72
CA VAL A 115 12.88 40.26 -24.46
C VAL A 115 13.91 39.35 -25.16
N GLU A 116 13.79 38.04 -25.03
CA GLU A 116 14.65 37.06 -25.69
C GLU A 116 14.60 37.22 -27.22
N ASN A 117 13.41 37.38 -27.81
CA ASN A 117 13.25 37.63 -29.25
C ASN A 117 13.91 38.95 -29.69
N LEU A 118 13.83 39.99 -28.86
CA LEU A 118 14.44 41.28 -29.15
C LEU A 118 15.97 41.19 -29.09
N GLU A 119 16.53 40.47 -28.11
CA GLU A 119 17.97 40.20 -28.01
C GLU A 119 18.50 39.50 -29.26
N ASP A 120 17.85 38.44 -29.72
CA ASP A 120 18.23 37.73 -30.95
C ASP A 120 18.24 38.63 -32.19
N ARG A 121 17.25 39.53 -32.30
CA ARG A 121 17.16 40.48 -33.41
C ARG A 121 18.26 41.51 -33.36
N VAL A 122 18.62 41.99 -32.18
CA VAL A 122 19.74 42.92 -31.96
C VAL A 122 21.04 42.25 -32.33
N ASP A 123 21.29 41.03 -31.85
CA ASP A 123 22.47 40.24 -32.17
C ASP A 123 22.67 40.03 -33.67
N ARG A 124 21.58 39.68 -34.37
CA ARG A 124 21.63 39.54 -35.83
C ARG A 124 21.96 40.84 -36.53
N LEU A 125 21.37 41.95 -36.08
CA LEU A 125 21.64 43.27 -36.66
C LEU A 125 23.07 43.72 -36.40
N SER A 126 23.61 43.48 -35.19
CA SER A 126 24.99 43.78 -34.84
C SER A 126 25.97 43.07 -35.77
N ARG A 127 25.76 41.76 -36.03
CA ARG A 127 26.59 41.00 -36.97
C ARG A 127 26.53 41.56 -38.40
N GLN A 128 25.34 41.95 -38.87
CA GLN A 128 25.18 42.56 -40.20
C GLN A 128 25.88 43.91 -40.31
N VAL A 129 25.88 44.71 -39.23
CA VAL A 129 26.59 45.99 -39.20
C VAL A 129 28.10 45.77 -39.19
N GLU A 130 28.60 44.79 -38.43
CA GLU A 130 30.02 44.42 -38.42
C GLU A 130 30.49 43.93 -39.79
N GLU A 131 29.74 43.02 -40.43
CA GLU A 131 30.03 42.52 -41.78
C GLU A 131 30.05 43.64 -42.82
N LEU A 132 29.07 44.57 -42.75
CA LEU A 132 29.03 45.71 -43.66
C LEU A 132 30.23 46.64 -43.43
N ALA A 133 30.57 46.92 -42.17
CA ALA A 133 31.73 47.76 -41.83
C ALA A 133 33.05 47.13 -42.29
N GLU A 134 33.20 45.81 -42.16
CA GLU A 134 34.36 45.05 -42.64
C GLU A 134 34.47 45.17 -44.17
N SER A 135 33.38 44.88 -44.92
CA SER A 135 33.36 45.01 -46.39
C SER A 135 33.74 46.40 -46.90
N LEU A 136 33.26 47.47 -46.23
CA LEU A 136 33.60 48.86 -46.57
C LEU A 136 35.10 49.15 -46.36
N SER A 137 35.72 48.55 -45.35
CA SER A 137 37.15 48.73 -45.06
C SER A 137 38.08 47.98 -46.03
N GLU A 138 37.63 46.84 -46.53
CA GLU A 138 38.31 46.08 -47.58
C GLU A 138 38.26 46.79 -48.95
N ASP A 139 37.12 47.41 -49.29
CA ASP A 139 36.98 48.22 -50.51
C ASP A 139 37.97 49.41 -50.51
N GLU A 140 38.09 50.16 -49.40
CA GLU A 140 39.06 51.27 -49.29
C GLU A 140 40.51 50.76 -49.37
N SER A 141 40.83 49.63 -48.74
CA SER A 141 42.18 49.07 -48.78
C SER A 141 42.59 48.59 -50.18
N SER A 142 41.66 48.05 -50.99
CA SER A 142 41.97 47.64 -52.37
C SER A 142 42.18 48.82 -53.33
N SER A 143 41.54 49.96 -53.06
CA SER A 143 41.68 51.16 -53.88
C SER A 143 43.02 51.88 -53.71
N THR A 144 43.74 51.62 -52.61
CA THR A 144 45.00 52.32 -52.30
C THR A 144 46.24 51.61 -52.88
N ASP A 145 46.12 50.35 -53.33
CA ASP A 145 47.24 49.56 -53.87
C ASP A 145 47.43 49.71 -55.39
N THR A 146 46.49 50.36 -56.11
CA THR A 146 46.55 50.53 -57.58
C THR A 146 47.40 51.73 -58.05
N ASP A 147 47.85 52.60 -57.16
CA ASP A 147 48.64 53.82 -57.50
C ASP A 147 50.16 53.67 -57.28
N GLN A 148 50.69 52.46 -57.07
CA GLN A 148 52.14 52.20 -57.03
C GLN A 148 52.60 51.20 -58.12
N GLU A 149 52.66 51.65 -59.37
CA GLU A 149 53.60 51.11 -60.39
C GLU A 149 54.05 52.20 -61.39
#